data_AF-A0A966KSZ4-F1
#
_entry.id   AF-A0A966KSZ4-F1
#
_cell.length_a   1.000
_cell.length_b   1.000
_cell.length_c   1.000
_cell.angle_alpha   90.00
_cell.angle_beta   90.00
_cell.angle_gamma   90.00
#
_symmetry.space_group_name_H-M   'P 1'
#
loop_
_entity.id
_entity.type
_entity.pdbx_description
1 polymer ?
#
loop_
_entity_poly.entity_id
_entity_poly.type
_entity_poly.pdbx_seq_one_letter_code
_entity_poly.pdbx_strand_id
1 'polypeptide(L)'
;HRSVLEGILQARNEQDGSIGVRCSCRAAICGSCGVRINGQPGLACHTHLDKALESSKDGVIEVEPMGNMPVIRDLIVDMDAVHWKKIQQVTPWLIPKEPVPEREYIVPRESMIDITQSMACIQCGACVSDCLSMEVDPLFIGPAALAKSYRFVGDPRDAAHKQRLEYLSEDKHGIYDCTHCFKCIEACPKGVAPMNQIMRLRRISGNVYDIEDRNNGERHEMAFVKNIQKNGILHEADLLPDSYGGKFHPRAVPELISSLPVVVTALLRRKVTPAKAMLHSHKAPEGVKEIFKSVDERDGGIEFNLYIEGTDEDNAEPQDAEGVLDKVVEDVVTEAAEEAPVTPAGGEGSSA
;
A
#
# COMPACT_ATOMS: atom_id res chain seq x y z
N HIS A 1 30.36 -13.55 15.30
CA HIS A 1 29.52 -12.65 14.48
C HIS A 1 30.13 -12.55 13.08
N ARG A 2 29.79 -13.47 12.18
CA ARG A 2 30.19 -13.39 10.77
C ARG A 2 28.96 -13.21 9.91
N SER A 3 28.94 -12.19 9.06
CA SER A 3 27.81 -11.90 8.16
C SER A 3 27.99 -12.57 6.80
N VAL A 4 26.89 -12.72 6.05
CA VAL A 4 26.93 -13.22 4.67
C VAL A 4 27.81 -12.32 3.80
N LEU A 5 27.81 -11.00 4.03
CA LEU A 5 28.71 -10.07 3.33
C LEU A 5 30.19 -10.39 3.62
N GLU A 6 30.56 -10.72 4.86
CA GLU A 6 31.93 -11.10 5.17
C GLU A 6 32.35 -12.37 4.43
N GLY A 7 31.45 -13.36 4.32
CA GLY A 7 31.68 -14.56 3.50
C GLY A 7 31.93 -14.24 2.03
N ILE A 8 31.10 -13.37 1.43
CA ILE A 8 31.26 -12.93 0.04
C ILE A 8 32.58 -12.18 -0.16
N LEU A 9 32.92 -11.26 0.75
CA LEU A 9 34.16 -10.49 0.66
C LEU A 9 35.40 -11.36 0.88
N GLN A 10 35.32 -12.37 1.75
CA GLN A 10 36.38 -13.35 1.92
C GLN A 10 36.61 -14.14 0.64
N ALA A 11 35.55 -14.68 0.04
CA ALA A 11 35.62 -15.39 -1.24
C ALA A 11 36.23 -14.51 -2.34
N ARG A 12 35.81 -13.24 -2.42
CA ARG A 12 36.36 -12.27 -3.37
C ARG A 12 37.85 -12.02 -3.16
N ASN A 13 38.30 -11.87 -1.92
CA ASN A 13 39.68 -11.49 -1.62
C ASN A 13 40.65 -12.66 -1.72
N GLU A 14 40.21 -13.86 -1.34
CA GLU A 14 41.08 -15.03 -1.18
C GLU A 14 40.97 -16.06 -2.30
N GLN A 15 39.82 -16.11 -3.00
CA GLN A 15 39.52 -17.15 -3.99
C GLN A 15 39.35 -16.58 -5.41
N ASP A 16 38.48 -15.58 -5.58
CA ASP A 16 38.18 -14.98 -6.90
C ASP A 16 37.91 -13.48 -6.84
N GLY A 17 38.91 -12.68 -7.23
CA GLY A 17 38.83 -11.22 -7.26
C GLY A 17 37.83 -10.63 -8.26
N SER A 18 37.28 -11.44 -9.17
CA SER A 18 36.33 -10.99 -10.19
C SER A 18 34.91 -10.79 -9.66
N ILE A 19 34.57 -11.41 -8.52
CA ILE A 19 33.24 -11.38 -7.90
C ILE A 19 32.73 -9.95 -7.70
N GLY A 20 31.64 -9.63 -8.39
CA GLY A 20 30.91 -8.38 -8.28
C GLY A 20 29.91 -8.38 -7.12
N VAL A 21 30.06 -7.45 -6.18
CA VAL A 21 29.09 -7.18 -5.11
C VAL A 21 29.04 -5.69 -4.79
N ARG A 22 27.86 -5.17 -4.47
CA ARG A 22 27.70 -3.81 -3.91
C ARG A 22 27.72 -3.87 -2.39
N CYS A 23 28.56 -3.06 -1.76
CA CYS A 23 28.59 -2.91 -0.31
C CYS A 23 29.20 -1.56 0.08
N SER A 24 28.75 -0.99 1.21
CA SER A 24 29.30 0.26 1.73
C SER A 24 29.35 0.26 3.27
N CYS A 25 28.25 0.58 3.96
CA CYS A 25 28.28 0.88 5.40
C CYS A 25 28.59 -0.30 6.34
N ARG A 26 28.29 -1.54 5.92
CA ARG A 26 28.36 -2.77 6.76
C ARG A 26 27.52 -2.73 8.06
N ALA A 27 26.62 -1.77 8.20
CA ALA A 27 25.79 -1.56 9.39
C ALA A 27 24.27 -1.57 9.06
N ALA A 28 23.89 -2.20 7.96
CA ALA A 28 22.50 -2.37 7.52
C ALA A 28 21.67 -1.06 7.38
N ILE A 29 22.31 0.06 7.06
CA ILE A 29 21.63 1.37 6.94
C ILE A 29 21.69 1.98 5.55
N CYS A 30 22.72 1.70 4.74
CA CYS A 30 22.85 2.30 3.40
C CYS A 30 22.05 1.58 2.30
N GLY A 31 21.51 0.39 2.57
CA GLY A 31 20.74 -0.40 1.60
C GLY A 31 21.53 -1.04 0.44
N SER A 32 22.84 -0.81 0.32
CA SER A 32 23.61 -1.24 -0.87
C SER A 32 23.90 -2.75 -0.96
N CYS A 33 23.84 -3.47 0.16
CA CYS A 33 24.25 -4.88 0.27
C CYS A 33 23.08 -5.86 -0.01
N GLY A 34 22.10 -5.44 -0.80
CA GLY A 34 20.91 -6.22 -1.13
C GLY A 34 21.22 -7.39 -2.07
N VAL A 35 20.83 -8.60 -1.67
CA VAL A 35 21.00 -9.87 -2.39
C VAL A 35 19.85 -10.83 -2.04
N ARG A 36 19.73 -11.94 -2.74
CA ARG A 36 18.92 -13.10 -2.31
C ARG A 36 19.82 -14.11 -1.60
N ILE A 37 19.36 -14.63 -0.47
CA ILE A 37 20.06 -15.59 0.38
C ILE A 37 19.10 -16.77 0.58
N ASN A 38 19.47 -17.95 0.07
CA ASN A 38 18.60 -19.13 0.04
C ASN A 38 17.21 -18.85 -0.56
N GLY A 39 17.19 -18.09 -1.66
CA GLY A 39 15.96 -17.69 -2.35
C GLY A 39 15.12 -16.60 -1.66
N GLN A 40 15.60 -15.99 -0.56
CA GLN A 40 14.92 -14.88 0.12
C GLN A 40 15.72 -13.57 0.03
N PRO A 41 15.09 -12.43 -0.26
CA PRO A 41 15.78 -11.16 -0.37
C PRO A 41 16.15 -10.62 1.00
N GLY A 42 17.32 -10.01 1.09
CA GLY A 42 17.80 -9.43 2.33
C GLY A 42 19.08 -8.63 2.15
N LEU A 43 19.63 -8.17 3.27
CA LEU A 43 20.90 -7.46 3.31
C LEU A 43 22.01 -8.42 3.72
N ALA A 44 22.97 -8.68 2.84
CA ALA A 44 24.12 -9.56 3.13
C ALA A 44 24.86 -9.14 4.42
N CYS A 45 24.93 -7.84 4.68
CA CYS A 45 25.61 -7.28 5.85
C CYS A 45 24.80 -7.35 7.15
N HIS A 46 23.49 -7.56 7.06
CA HIS A 46 22.61 -7.78 8.21
C HIS A 46 22.42 -9.27 8.50
N THR A 47 22.46 -10.12 7.48
CA THR A 47 22.22 -11.56 7.65
C THR A 47 23.49 -12.24 8.17
N HIS A 48 23.36 -12.91 9.32
CA HIS A 48 24.45 -13.68 9.90
C HIS A 48 24.57 -15.06 9.21
N LEU A 49 25.78 -15.61 9.15
CA LEU A 49 26.04 -16.90 8.52
C LEU A 49 25.33 -18.07 9.21
N ASP A 50 25.23 -18.06 10.54
CA ASP A 50 24.48 -19.06 11.33
C ASP A 50 22.99 -19.03 10.95
N LYS A 51 22.37 -17.86 10.94
CA LYS A 51 20.98 -17.67 10.52
C LYS A 51 20.75 -18.06 9.05
N ALA A 52 21.69 -17.74 8.16
CA ALA A 52 21.62 -18.16 6.76
C ALA A 52 21.81 -19.68 6.61
N LEU A 53 22.61 -20.32 7.46
CA LEU A 53 22.80 -21.76 7.43
C LEU A 53 21.53 -22.49 7.90
N GLU A 54 20.82 -21.95 8.90
CA GLU A 54 19.54 -22.51 9.38
C GLU A 54 18.45 -22.55 8.29
N SER A 55 18.45 -21.59 7.36
CA SER A 55 17.50 -21.56 6.24
C SER A 55 18.00 -22.31 4.99
N SER A 56 19.20 -22.91 5.04
CA SER A 56 19.74 -23.68 3.93
C SER A 56 19.15 -25.09 3.90
N LYS A 57 19.00 -25.66 2.69
CA LYS A 57 18.49 -27.03 2.52
C LYS A 57 19.57 -28.08 2.77
N ASP A 58 20.77 -27.84 2.25
CA ASP A 58 21.84 -28.85 2.18
C ASP A 58 23.12 -28.40 2.94
N GLY A 59 23.00 -27.44 3.86
CA GLY A 59 24.15 -26.85 4.57
C GLY A 59 24.98 -25.88 3.72
N VAL A 60 24.49 -25.54 2.52
CA VAL A 60 25.12 -24.57 1.60
C VAL A 60 24.30 -23.29 1.60
N ILE A 61 24.95 -22.16 1.88
CA ILE A 61 24.33 -20.83 1.76
C ILE A 61 24.41 -20.41 0.30
N GLU A 62 23.27 -20.37 -0.37
CA GLU A 62 23.14 -19.90 -1.74
C GLU A 62 22.93 -18.38 -1.74
N VAL A 63 23.74 -17.65 -2.53
CA VAL A 63 23.62 -16.20 -2.68
C VAL A 63 23.42 -15.86 -4.15
N GLU A 64 22.33 -15.17 -4.45
CA GLU A 64 21.91 -14.80 -5.79
C GLU A 64 21.72 -13.27 -5.89
N PRO A 65 21.81 -12.67 -7.10
CA PRO A 65 21.40 -11.28 -7.29
C PRO A 65 19.93 -11.07 -6.91
N MET A 66 19.54 -9.84 -6.60
CA MET A 66 18.13 -9.51 -6.33
C MET A 66 17.23 -9.81 -7.55
N GLY A 67 16.01 -10.28 -7.28
CA GLY A 67 15.00 -10.56 -8.29
C GLY A 67 14.36 -9.28 -8.86
N ASN A 68 13.52 -9.44 -9.89
CA ASN A 68 12.80 -8.37 -10.58
C ASN A 68 13.66 -7.21 -11.13
N MET A 69 14.99 -7.34 -11.09
CA MET A 69 15.96 -6.34 -11.53
C MET A 69 16.98 -7.00 -12.46
N PRO A 70 17.30 -6.39 -13.61
CA PRO A 70 18.30 -6.94 -14.53
C PRO A 70 19.66 -7.11 -13.86
N VAL A 71 20.30 -8.25 -14.06
CA VAL A 71 21.66 -8.49 -13.54
C VAL A 71 22.67 -7.79 -14.43
N ILE A 72 23.53 -6.97 -13.84
CA ILE A 72 24.67 -6.33 -14.54
C ILE A 72 25.87 -7.27 -14.50
N ARG A 73 26.21 -7.78 -13.31
CA ARG A 73 27.34 -8.70 -13.10
C ARG A 73 27.23 -9.36 -11.72
N ASP A 74 27.28 -10.69 -11.67
CA ASP A 74 27.23 -11.49 -10.45
C ASP A 74 26.07 -11.07 -9.52
N LEU A 75 26.38 -10.49 -8.35
CA LEU A 75 25.38 -10.03 -7.37
C LEU A 75 24.96 -8.56 -7.58
N ILE A 76 25.45 -7.89 -8.63
CA ILE A 76 25.15 -6.50 -8.96
C ILE A 76 23.97 -6.45 -9.93
N VAL A 77 22.88 -5.83 -9.50
CA VAL A 77 21.70 -5.58 -10.33
C VAL A 77 21.56 -4.11 -10.75
N ASP A 78 20.83 -3.87 -11.83
CA ASP A 78 20.45 -2.54 -12.29
C ASP A 78 19.27 -2.00 -11.48
N MET A 79 19.59 -1.19 -10.46
CA MET A 79 18.61 -0.51 -9.63
C MET A 79 17.92 0.64 -10.38
N ASP A 80 18.58 1.27 -11.36
CA ASP A 80 17.99 2.38 -12.11
C ASP A 80 16.89 1.88 -13.04
N ALA A 81 17.07 0.71 -13.64
CA ALA A 81 16.10 0.12 -14.55
C ALA A 81 14.71 -0.06 -13.92
N VAL A 82 14.64 -0.40 -12.63
CA VAL A 82 13.38 -0.81 -11.97
C VAL A 82 13.08 -0.03 -10.69
N HIS A 83 14.07 0.24 -9.84
CA HIS A 83 13.82 0.85 -8.53
C HIS A 83 13.77 2.38 -8.60
N TRP A 84 14.83 3.03 -9.09
CA TRP A 84 14.94 4.49 -9.00
C TRP A 84 13.98 5.23 -9.93
N LYS A 85 13.73 4.70 -11.13
CA LYS A 85 12.71 5.27 -12.04
C LYS A 85 11.32 5.27 -11.41
N LYS A 86 10.95 4.19 -10.72
CA LYS A 86 9.64 4.08 -10.05
C LYS A 86 9.54 4.98 -8.81
N ILE A 87 10.64 5.12 -8.08
CA ILE A 87 10.72 6.10 -6.98
C ILE A 87 10.54 7.52 -7.50
N GLN A 88 11.12 7.88 -8.65
CA GLN A 88 10.97 9.20 -9.24
C GLN A 88 9.55 9.47 -9.78
N GLN A 89 8.84 8.43 -10.24
CA GLN A 89 7.46 8.53 -10.73
C GLN A 89 6.47 9.01 -9.68
N VAL A 90 6.72 8.76 -8.39
CA VAL A 90 5.80 9.15 -7.29
C VAL A 90 6.10 10.54 -6.70
N THR A 91 6.86 11.37 -7.42
CA THR A 91 7.23 12.74 -6.99
C THR A 91 7.77 12.76 -5.56
N PRO A 92 8.92 12.11 -5.27
CA PRO A 92 9.34 11.74 -3.91
C PRO A 92 9.92 12.90 -3.08
N TRP A 93 9.33 14.09 -3.17
CA TRP A 93 9.65 15.29 -2.40
C TRP A 93 8.36 15.99 -1.93
N LEU A 94 8.50 16.83 -0.89
CA LEU A 94 7.40 17.59 -0.31
C LEU A 94 6.96 18.71 -1.27
N ILE A 95 5.66 18.84 -1.50
CA ILE A 95 5.05 20.00 -2.16
C ILE A 95 4.34 20.79 -1.06
N PRO A 96 4.86 21.94 -0.61
CA PRO A 96 4.35 22.59 0.60
C PRO A 96 2.96 23.22 0.37
N LYS A 97 2.08 23.13 1.39
CA LYS A 97 0.74 23.79 1.41
C LYS A 97 0.87 25.31 1.47
N GLU A 98 1.86 25.79 2.22
CA GLU A 98 2.09 27.21 2.48
C GLU A 98 3.43 27.67 1.88
N PRO A 99 3.63 28.98 1.65
CA PRO A 99 4.95 29.52 1.35
C PRO A 99 5.99 29.11 2.40
N VAL A 100 7.24 28.94 1.97
CA VAL A 100 8.32 28.54 2.88
C VAL A 100 8.43 29.56 4.02
N PRO A 101 8.24 29.14 5.29
CA PRO A 101 8.29 30.05 6.43
C PRO A 101 9.73 30.52 6.68
N GLU A 102 9.89 31.61 7.45
CA GLU A 102 11.23 32.09 7.85
C GLU A 102 12.00 31.08 8.73
N ARG A 103 11.30 30.15 9.38
CA ARG A 103 11.85 29.10 10.26
C ARG A 103 11.43 27.70 9.78
N GLU A 104 11.07 26.82 10.71
CA GLU A 104 10.60 25.46 10.43
C GLU A 104 9.07 25.39 10.29
N TYR A 105 8.58 24.36 9.61
CA TYR A 105 7.15 24.03 9.62
C TYR A 105 6.79 23.45 10.98
N ILE A 106 5.79 24.04 11.64
CA ILE A 106 5.28 23.55 12.91
C ILE A 106 4.21 22.51 12.63
N VAL A 107 4.40 21.29 13.14
CA VAL A 107 3.45 20.18 13.02
C VAL A 107 3.25 19.50 14.38
N PRO A 108 2.03 19.07 14.72
CA PRO A 108 1.78 18.25 15.91
C PRO A 108 2.59 16.95 15.84
N ARG A 109 3.11 16.48 16.98
CA ARG A 109 3.90 15.24 17.03
C ARG A 109 3.08 14.06 16.50
N GLU A 110 1.81 14.01 16.87
CA GLU A 110 0.86 12.94 16.60
C GLU A 110 0.69 12.73 15.10
N SER A 111 0.64 13.83 14.34
CA SER A 111 0.54 13.81 12.87
C SER A 111 1.78 13.22 12.16
N MET A 112 2.94 13.23 12.84
CA MET A 112 4.19 12.74 12.27
C MET A 112 4.48 11.28 12.64
N ILE A 113 3.89 10.77 13.73
CA ILE A 113 4.07 9.37 14.18
C ILE A 113 3.72 8.41 13.07
N ASP A 114 2.62 8.66 12.38
CA ASP A 114 2.09 7.75 11.37
C ASP A 114 3.07 7.48 10.21
N ILE A 115 3.80 8.52 9.79
CA ILE A 115 4.75 8.43 8.68
C ILE A 115 6.17 8.03 9.10
N THR A 116 6.49 7.93 10.39
CA THR A 116 7.85 7.53 10.83
C THR A 116 8.25 6.14 10.34
N GLN A 117 7.31 5.19 10.28
CA GLN A 117 7.59 3.84 9.76
C GLN A 117 7.98 3.88 8.28
N SER A 118 7.30 4.68 7.45
CA SER A 118 7.64 4.85 6.04
C SER A 118 8.96 5.61 5.84
N MET A 119 9.33 6.52 6.76
CA MET A 119 10.63 7.19 6.78
C MET A 119 11.82 6.26 6.99
N ALA A 120 11.62 5.13 7.67
CA ALA A 120 12.70 4.19 7.95
C ALA A 120 13.20 3.45 6.70
N CYS A 121 12.58 3.65 5.53
CA CYS A 121 13.00 3.03 4.28
C CYS A 121 14.38 3.51 3.81
N ILE A 122 15.32 2.58 3.73
CA ILE A 122 16.70 2.80 3.28
C ILE A 122 16.92 2.54 1.78
N GLN A 123 15.84 2.37 1.01
CA GLN A 123 15.88 2.14 -0.44
C GLN A 123 16.79 0.95 -0.87
N CYS A 124 16.73 -0.15 -0.13
CA CYS A 124 17.55 -1.34 -0.40
C CYS A 124 17.04 -2.24 -1.54
N GLY A 125 15.80 -2.06 -2.00
CA GLY A 125 15.21 -2.89 -3.06
C GLY A 125 14.74 -4.30 -2.64
N ALA A 126 14.94 -4.73 -1.39
CA ALA A 126 14.57 -6.10 -0.96
C ALA A 126 13.07 -6.41 -1.16
N CYS A 127 12.17 -5.45 -0.88
CA CYS A 127 10.75 -5.62 -1.12
C CYS A 127 10.37 -5.68 -2.60
N VAL A 128 11.18 -5.11 -3.48
CA VAL A 128 10.99 -5.13 -4.94
C VAL A 128 11.43 -6.48 -5.50
N SER A 129 12.51 -7.05 -4.97
CA SER A 129 13.10 -8.33 -5.40
C SER A 129 12.08 -9.47 -5.52
N ASP A 130 11.16 -9.56 -4.56
CA ASP A 130 10.24 -10.71 -4.42
C ASP A 130 8.77 -10.29 -4.48
N CYS A 131 8.49 -9.13 -5.08
CA CYS A 131 7.12 -8.72 -5.32
C CYS A 131 6.53 -9.54 -6.47
N LEU A 132 5.56 -10.41 -6.16
CA LEU A 132 4.89 -11.26 -7.15
C LEU A 132 4.13 -10.45 -8.21
N SER A 133 3.53 -9.31 -7.83
CA SER A 133 2.89 -8.42 -8.80
C SER A 133 3.91 -7.89 -9.83
N MET A 134 5.16 -7.63 -9.42
CA MET A 134 6.21 -7.17 -10.34
C MET A 134 6.79 -8.28 -11.22
N GLU A 135 6.69 -9.54 -10.81
CA GLU A 135 7.08 -10.69 -11.61
C GLU A 135 6.12 -10.88 -12.80
N VAL A 136 4.82 -10.68 -12.57
CA VAL A 136 3.77 -10.79 -13.60
C VAL A 136 3.69 -9.52 -14.45
N ASP A 137 3.75 -8.35 -13.80
CA ASP A 137 3.72 -7.05 -14.45
C ASP A 137 4.96 -6.21 -14.06
N PRO A 138 6.01 -6.21 -14.90
CA PRO A 138 7.20 -5.42 -14.67
C PRO A 138 6.96 -3.91 -14.61
N LEU A 139 5.81 -3.42 -15.10
CA LEU A 139 5.48 -1.99 -15.10
C LEU A 139 4.84 -1.53 -13.78
N PHE A 140 4.31 -2.45 -12.96
CA PHE A 140 3.74 -2.15 -11.64
C PHE A 140 4.68 -1.26 -10.81
N ILE A 141 4.16 -0.15 -10.28
CA ILE A 141 4.95 0.87 -9.54
C ILE A 141 5.76 0.25 -8.38
N GLY A 142 5.23 -0.79 -7.74
CA GLY A 142 5.97 -1.61 -6.80
C GLY A 142 6.00 -1.07 -5.36
N PRO A 143 6.35 -1.94 -4.39
CA PRO A 143 6.12 -1.67 -2.98
C PRO A 143 6.96 -0.52 -2.41
N ALA A 144 8.21 -0.37 -2.86
CA ALA A 144 9.08 0.69 -2.35
C ALA A 144 8.59 2.09 -2.75
N ALA A 145 8.17 2.25 -4.01
CA ALA A 145 7.66 3.52 -4.53
C ALA A 145 6.31 3.86 -3.91
N LEU A 146 5.41 2.89 -3.75
CA LEU A 146 4.13 3.12 -3.08
C LEU A 146 4.31 3.48 -1.59
N ALA A 147 5.20 2.79 -0.86
CA ALA A 147 5.52 3.20 0.51
C ALA A 147 6.13 4.60 0.59
N LYS A 148 6.94 4.98 -0.41
CA LYS A 148 7.49 6.34 -0.53
C LYS A 148 6.42 7.38 -0.90
N SER A 149 5.39 7.01 -1.67
CA SER A 149 4.24 7.88 -1.92
C SER A 149 3.44 8.12 -0.65
N TYR A 150 3.17 7.06 0.12
CA TYR A 150 2.47 7.18 1.40
C TYR A 150 3.18 8.12 2.37
N ARG A 151 4.52 8.10 2.39
CA ARG A 151 5.30 9.04 3.20
C ARG A 151 4.92 10.50 2.94
N PHE A 152 4.50 10.88 1.72
CA PHE A 152 4.06 12.25 1.42
C PHE A 152 2.55 12.42 1.58
N VAL A 153 1.75 11.44 1.18
CA VAL A 153 0.29 11.49 1.37
C VAL A 153 -0.10 11.56 2.86
N GLY A 154 0.65 10.91 3.74
CA GLY A 154 0.46 11.01 5.19
C GLY A 154 1.19 12.19 5.85
N ASP A 155 1.92 13.02 5.10
CA ASP A 155 2.61 14.19 5.68
C ASP A 155 1.67 15.40 5.66
N PRO A 156 1.31 15.98 6.82
CA PRO A 156 0.37 17.11 6.89
C PRO A 156 0.90 18.38 6.21
N ARG A 157 2.21 18.44 5.92
CA ARG A 157 2.83 19.58 5.22
C ARG A 157 2.68 19.52 3.71
N ASP A 158 2.34 18.35 3.16
CA ASP A 158 2.21 18.15 1.72
C ASP A 158 0.84 18.61 1.23
N ALA A 159 0.80 19.36 0.14
CA ALA A 159 -0.43 19.89 -0.46
C ALA A 159 -0.97 19.01 -1.59
N ALA A 160 -0.17 18.06 -2.09
CA ALA A 160 -0.45 17.34 -3.33
C ALA A 160 -1.05 15.95 -3.08
N HIS A 161 -1.68 15.72 -1.92
CA HIS A 161 -2.22 14.41 -1.53
C HIS A 161 -3.16 13.83 -2.59
N LYS A 162 -4.20 14.59 -2.95
CA LYS A 162 -5.19 14.17 -3.96
C LYS A 162 -4.54 13.87 -5.30
N GLN A 163 -3.72 14.79 -5.80
CA GLN A 163 -3.04 14.64 -7.10
C GLN A 163 -2.15 13.39 -7.16
N ARG A 164 -1.43 13.08 -6.07
CA ARG A 164 -0.61 11.86 -5.96
C ARG A 164 -1.48 10.61 -6.02
N LEU A 165 -2.62 10.61 -5.33
CA LEU A 165 -3.54 9.48 -5.30
C LEU A 165 -4.25 9.28 -6.64
N GLU A 166 -4.70 10.35 -7.29
CA GLU A 166 -5.28 10.31 -8.64
C GLU A 166 -4.30 9.69 -9.62
N TYR A 167 -3.04 10.16 -9.64
CA TYR A 167 -2.00 9.58 -10.49
C TYR A 167 -1.83 8.06 -10.25
N LEU A 168 -1.82 7.65 -8.98
CA LEU A 168 -1.66 6.24 -8.60
C LEU A 168 -2.89 5.37 -8.90
N SER A 169 -4.10 5.93 -8.88
CA SER A 169 -5.36 5.23 -9.11
C SER A 169 -5.76 5.18 -10.59
N GLU A 170 -5.33 6.17 -11.37
CA GLU A 170 -5.54 6.22 -12.83
C GLU A 170 -4.52 5.38 -13.61
N ASP A 171 -3.31 5.20 -13.06
CA ASP A 171 -2.28 4.36 -13.68
C ASP A 171 -2.76 2.90 -13.76
N LYS A 172 -2.65 2.33 -14.96
CA LYS A 172 -2.95 0.92 -15.22
C LYS A 172 -2.13 -0.02 -14.36
N HIS A 173 -0.92 0.44 -14.00
CA HIS A 173 0.11 -0.26 -13.23
C HIS A 173 0.24 0.32 -11.81
N GLY A 174 -0.84 0.93 -11.34
CA GLY A 174 -0.92 1.76 -10.14
C GLY A 174 -1.15 0.99 -8.84
N ILE A 175 -1.75 1.63 -7.83
CA ILE A 175 -1.91 1.04 -6.48
C ILE A 175 -2.78 -0.22 -6.45
N TYR A 176 -3.69 -0.40 -7.40
CA TYR A 176 -4.64 -1.52 -7.42
C TYR A 176 -4.06 -2.84 -7.96
N ASP A 177 -2.87 -2.82 -8.58
CA ASP A 177 -2.19 -4.03 -9.09
C ASP A 177 -1.46 -4.83 -8.01
N CYS A 178 -1.38 -4.29 -6.78
CA CYS A 178 -0.91 -5.07 -5.64
C CYS A 178 -1.87 -6.23 -5.33
N THR A 179 -1.34 -7.46 -5.34
CA THR A 179 -2.09 -8.71 -5.11
C THR A 179 -2.12 -9.16 -3.65
N HIS A 180 -1.60 -8.34 -2.73
CA HIS A 180 -1.63 -8.61 -1.29
C HIS A 180 -0.90 -9.90 -0.91
N CYS A 181 0.28 -10.15 -1.49
CA CYS A 181 1.09 -11.33 -1.16
C CYS A 181 1.94 -11.20 0.11
N PHE A 182 1.97 -10.01 0.73
CA PHE A 182 2.71 -9.67 1.97
C PHE A 182 4.25 -9.88 1.94
N LYS A 183 4.84 -10.36 0.84
CA LYS A 183 6.29 -10.57 0.72
C LYS A 183 7.14 -9.32 0.94
N CYS A 184 6.62 -8.16 0.58
CA CYS A 184 7.31 -6.89 0.83
C CYS A 184 7.44 -6.54 2.32
N ILE A 185 6.57 -7.07 3.20
CA ILE A 185 6.70 -6.94 4.66
C ILE A 185 7.79 -7.87 5.15
N GLU A 186 7.70 -9.17 4.81
CA GLU A 186 8.67 -10.19 5.23
C GLU A 186 10.10 -9.84 4.80
N ALA A 187 10.26 -9.31 3.59
CA ALA A 187 11.55 -8.94 3.01
C ALA A 187 12.17 -7.67 3.64
N CYS A 188 11.40 -6.85 4.37
CA CYS A 188 11.86 -5.53 4.77
C CYS A 188 12.78 -5.59 6.01
N PRO A 189 14.08 -5.26 5.90
CA PRO A 189 15.01 -5.31 7.03
C PRO A 189 14.79 -4.18 8.06
N LYS A 190 13.95 -3.19 7.73
CA LYS A 190 13.69 -2.00 8.55
C LYS A 190 12.26 -1.95 9.11
N GLY A 191 11.43 -2.97 8.86
CA GLY A 191 10.06 -2.99 9.35
C GLY A 191 9.17 -1.87 8.80
N VAL A 192 9.43 -1.38 7.58
CA VAL A 192 8.64 -0.32 6.91
C VAL A 192 7.21 -0.75 6.62
N ALA A 193 7.00 -2.07 6.50
CA ALA A 193 5.75 -2.69 6.12
C ALA A 193 5.08 -2.08 4.86
N PRO A 194 5.71 -2.16 3.66
CA PRO A 194 5.21 -1.48 2.46
C PRO A 194 3.76 -1.80 2.09
N MET A 195 3.31 -3.04 2.29
CA MET A 195 1.92 -3.44 2.03
C MET A 195 0.91 -2.63 2.85
N ASN A 196 1.20 -2.36 4.12
CA ASN A 196 0.34 -1.55 4.97
C ASN A 196 0.21 -0.13 4.42
N GLN A 197 1.32 0.42 3.93
CA GLN A 197 1.33 1.75 3.32
C GLN A 197 0.53 1.78 2.00
N ILE A 198 0.57 0.70 1.21
CA ILE A 198 -0.27 0.55 0.01
C ILE A 198 -1.77 0.52 0.38
N MET A 199 -2.15 -0.20 1.43
CA MET A 199 -3.55 -0.24 1.89
C MET A 199 -4.04 1.11 2.39
N ARG A 200 -3.19 1.87 3.08
CA ARG A 200 -3.51 3.24 3.49
C ARG A 200 -3.71 4.15 2.30
N LEU A 201 -2.87 4.07 1.26
CA LEU A 201 -3.09 4.80 0.01
C LEU A 201 -4.44 4.48 -0.63
N ARG A 202 -4.81 3.19 -0.75
CA ARG A 202 -6.11 2.79 -1.30
C ARG A 202 -7.28 3.34 -0.49
N ARG A 203 -7.19 3.23 0.85
CA ARG A 203 -8.20 3.74 1.77
C ARG A 203 -8.38 5.25 1.66
N ILE A 204 -7.29 6.01 1.68
CA ILE A 204 -7.36 7.47 1.55
C ILE A 204 -7.90 7.85 0.16
N SER A 205 -7.47 7.14 -0.89
CA SER A 205 -7.98 7.34 -2.26
C SER A 205 -9.50 7.20 -2.34
N GLY A 206 -10.05 6.09 -1.81
CA GLY A 206 -11.50 5.84 -1.86
C GLY A 206 -12.29 6.62 -0.82
N ASN A 207 -11.94 6.51 0.46
CA ASN A 207 -12.80 7.00 1.54
C ASN A 207 -12.71 8.51 1.77
N VAL A 208 -11.54 9.12 1.54
CA VAL A 208 -11.32 10.55 1.82
C VAL A 208 -11.52 11.37 0.55
N TYR A 209 -10.99 10.92 -0.58
CA TYR A 209 -11.02 11.68 -1.83
C TYR A 209 -12.05 11.18 -2.86
N ASP A 210 -12.75 10.08 -2.60
CA ASP A 210 -13.74 9.47 -3.50
C ASP A 210 -13.20 9.26 -4.94
N ILE A 211 -11.93 8.86 -5.03
CA ILE A 211 -11.25 8.66 -6.31
C ILE A 211 -11.66 7.30 -6.86
N GLU A 212 -12.43 7.32 -7.95
CA GLU A 212 -12.74 6.13 -8.72
C GLU A 212 -11.53 5.68 -9.53
N ASP A 213 -11.06 4.45 -9.29
CA ASP A 213 -9.94 3.90 -10.01
C ASP A 213 -10.35 3.36 -11.39
N ARG A 214 -9.38 3.35 -12.31
CA ARG A 214 -9.59 2.86 -13.67
C ARG A 214 -9.90 1.35 -13.72
N ASN A 215 -9.29 0.58 -12.83
CA ASN A 215 -9.34 -0.88 -12.82
C ASN A 215 -10.54 -1.43 -12.04
N ASN A 216 -11.46 -0.56 -11.59
CA ASN A 216 -12.66 -0.91 -10.83
C ASN A 216 -12.36 -1.64 -9.51
N GLY A 217 -11.17 -1.44 -8.94
CA GLY A 217 -10.71 -2.01 -7.69
C GLY A 217 -11.43 -1.44 -6.46
N GLU A 218 -11.58 -0.12 -6.36
CA GLU A 218 -12.32 0.56 -5.29
C GLU A 218 -13.78 0.11 -5.28
N ARG A 219 -14.44 0.15 -6.44
CA ARG A 219 -15.85 -0.28 -6.53
C ARG A 219 -16.03 -1.75 -6.20
N HIS A 220 -15.06 -2.59 -6.55
CA HIS A 220 -15.09 -4.01 -6.19
C HIS A 220 -14.96 -4.22 -4.68
N GLU A 221 -14.05 -3.49 -4.04
CA GLU A 221 -13.90 -3.46 -2.58
C GLU A 221 -15.19 -3.00 -1.91
N MET A 222 -15.75 -1.87 -2.34
CA MET A 222 -17.00 -1.34 -1.78
C MET A 222 -18.20 -2.24 -2.07
N ALA A 223 -18.26 -2.90 -3.22
CA ALA A 223 -19.28 -3.91 -3.52
C ALA A 223 -19.19 -5.08 -2.54
N PHE A 224 -17.98 -5.54 -2.22
CA PHE A 224 -17.75 -6.61 -1.25
C PHE A 224 -18.26 -6.22 0.14
N VAL A 225 -17.86 -5.03 0.61
CA VAL A 225 -18.26 -4.49 1.92
C VAL A 225 -19.78 -4.33 2.02
N LYS A 226 -20.40 -3.68 1.04
CA LYS A 226 -21.86 -3.47 0.97
C LYS A 226 -22.62 -4.80 0.91
N ASN A 227 -22.08 -5.79 0.20
CA ASN A 227 -22.69 -7.12 0.11
C ASN A 227 -22.72 -7.81 1.48
N ILE A 228 -21.61 -7.79 2.22
CA ILE A 228 -21.54 -8.35 3.57
C ILE A 228 -22.41 -7.56 4.55
N GLN A 229 -22.39 -6.23 4.51
CA GLN A 229 -23.23 -5.38 5.36
C GLN A 229 -24.73 -5.68 5.17
N LYS A 230 -25.14 -5.92 3.92
CA LYS A 230 -26.54 -6.24 3.57
C LYS A 230 -26.93 -7.66 3.98
N ASN A 231 -26.06 -8.64 3.70
CA ASN A 231 -26.43 -10.05 3.72
C ASN A 231 -25.88 -10.84 4.93
N GLY A 232 -24.84 -10.33 5.57
CA GLY A 232 -24.10 -10.96 6.67
C GLY A 232 -23.05 -11.96 6.22
N ILE A 233 -23.11 -12.39 4.95
CA ILE A 233 -22.17 -13.27 4.27
C ILE A 233 -21.92 -12.73 2.87
N LEU A 234 -20.79 -13.10 2.26
CA LEU A 234 -20.50 -12.76 0.88
C LEU A 234 -21.39 -13.55 -0.07
N HIS A 235 -22.03 -12.86 -1.01
CA HIS A 235 -22.75 -13.47 -2.13
C HIS A 235 -22.01 -13.20 -3.45
N GLU A 236 -21.23 -14.17 -3.91
CA GLU A 236 -20.35 -14.05 -5.06
C GLU A 236 -21.11 -13.75 -6.37
N ALA A 237 -22.35 -14.21 -6.48
CA ALA A 237 -23.20 -13.97 -7.66
C ALA A 237 -23.61 -12.50 -7.83
N ASP A 238 -23.69 -11.75 -6.73
CA ASP A 238 -24.04 -10.33 -6.74
C ASP A 238 -22.78 -9.45 -6.84
N LEU A 239 -21.62 -9.99 -6.50
CA LEU A 239 -20.37 -9.23 -6.46
C LEU A 239 -19.98 -8.66 -7.83
N LEU A 240 -20.04 -9.45 -8.90
CA LEU A 240 -19.74 -8.96 -10.25
C LEU A 240 -20.64 -7.79 -10.66
N PRO A 241 -21.99 -7.91 -10.66
CA PRO A 241 -22.84 -6.78 -11.02
C PRO A 241 -22.68 -5.59 -10.05
N ASP A 242 -22.58 -5.84 -8.74
CA ASP A 242 -22.45 -4.77 -7.74
C ASP A 242 -21.14 -3.98 -7.94
N SER A 243 -20.06 -4.64 -8.36
CA SER A 243 -18.78 -4.00 -8.69
C SER A 243 -18.91 -2.99 -9.84
N TYR A 244 -19.89 -3.16 -10.74
CA TYR A 244 -20.12 -2.27 -11.89
C TYR A 244 -21.34 -1.36 -11.73
N GLY A 245 -21.80 -1.14 -10.49
CA GLY A 245 -22.94 -0.27 -10.16
C GLY A 245 -24.30 -0.98 -10.07
N GLY A 246 -24.30 -2.31 -10.08
CA GLY A 246 -25.48 -3.16 -9.91
C GLY A 246 -25.99 -3.82 -11.20
N LYS A 247 -26.90 -4.80 -11.06
CA LYS A 247 -27.40 -5.68 -12.14
C LYS A 247 -28.03 -4.95 -13.33
N PHE A 248 -28.53 -3.74 -13.12
CA PHE A 248 -29.21 -2.94 -14.14
C PHE A 248 -28.37 -1.76 -14.62
N HIS A 249 -27.14 -1.63 -14.14
CA HIS A 249 -26.27 -0.52 -14.52
C HIS A 249 -25.63 -0.80 -15.90
N PRO A 250 -25.57 0.19 -16.82
CA PRO A 250 -25.08 -0.03 -18.18
C PRO A 250 -23.62 -0.53 -18.23
N ARG A 251 -22.80 -0.22 -17.22
CA ARG A 251 -21.42 -0.73 -17.10
C ARG A 251 -21.36 -2.23 -16.79
N ALA A 252 -22.36 -2.79 -16.12
CA ALA A 252 -22.40 -4.20 -15.75
C ALA A 252 -22.81 -5.11 -16.93
N VAL A 253 -23.56 -4.59 -17.90
CA VAL A 253 -24.08 -5.35 -19.05
C VAL A 253 -22.99 -6.10 -19.83
N PRO A 254 -21.89 -5.46 -20.29
CA PRO A 254 -20.85 -6.17 -21.05
C PRO A 254 -20.19 -7.29 -20.24
N GLU A 255 -19.97 -7.08 -18.94
CA GLU A 255 -19.34 -8.08 -18.05
C GLU A 255 -20.27 -9.23 -17.67
N LEU A 256 -21.57 -8.96 -17.53
CA LEU A 256 -22.56 -10.01 -17.36
C LEU A 256 -22.69 -10.86 -18.63
N ILE A 257 -22.53 -10.27 -19.82
CA ILE A 257 -22.51 -11.01 -21.08
C ILE A 257 -21.24 -11.85 -21.20
N SER A 258 -20.07 -11.30 -20.83
CA SER A 258 -18.78 -12.01 -20.89
C SER A 258 -18.75 -13.24 -19.98
N SER A 259 -19.49 -13.20 -18.87
CA SER A 259 -19.59 -14.31 -17.89
C SER A 259 -20.66 -15.37 -18.22
N LEU A 260 -21.56 -15.13 -19.18
CA LEU A 260 -22.59 -16.11 -19.59
C LEU A 260 -22.05 -17.50 -19.95
N PRO A 261 -20.94 -17.67 -20.70
CA PRO A 261 -20.41 -19.00 -21.03
C PRO A 261 -20.03 -19.82 -19.79
N VAL A 262 -19.51 -19.16 -18.75
CA VAL A 262 -19.15 -19.80 -17.47
C VAL A 262 -20.42 -20.23 -16.74
N VAL A 263 -21.42 -19.35 -16.67
CA VAL A 263 -22.71 -19.65 -16.03
C VAL A 263 -23.42 -20.82 -16.74
N VAL A 264 -23.45 -20.81 -18.08
CA VAL A 264 -24.02 -21.91 -18.90
C VAL A 264 -23.27 -23.22 -18.62
N THR A 265 -21.94 -23.19 -18.59
CA THR A 265 -21.13 -24.38 -18.28
C THR A 265 -21.40 -24.90 -16.87
N ALA A 266 -21.55 -24.01 -15.89
CA ALA A 266 -21.87 -24.37 -14.50
C ALA A 266 -23.27 -24.99 -14.36
N LEU A 267 -24.26 -24.48 -15.09
CA LEU A 267 -25.62 -25.04 -15.16
C LEU A 267 -25.64 -26.42 -15.84
N LEU A 268 -24.95 -26.57 -16.98
CA LEU A 268 -24.82 -27.85 -17.69
C LEU A 268 -24.14 -28.92 -16.84
N ARG A 269 -23.13 -28.53 -16.06
CA ARG A 269 -22.43 -29.42 -15.10
C ARG A 269 -23.18 -29.60 -13.78
N ARG A 270 -24.39 -29.04 -13.63
CA ARG A 270 -25.21 -29.07 -12.40
C ARG A 270 -24.48 -28.57 -11.15
N LYS A 271 -23.47 -27.70 -11.32
CA LYS A 271 -22.73 -27.09 -10.21
C LYS A 271 -23.51 -25.95 -9.56
N VAL A 272 -24.47 -25.36 -10.27
CA VAL A 272 -25.37 -24.31 -9.79
C VAL A 272 -26.79 -24.68 -10.22
N THR A 273 -27.79 -24.39 -9.38
CA THR A 273 -29.21 -24.52 -9.75
C THR A 273 -29.80 -23.14 -10.05
N PRO A 274 -30.77 -23.01 -10.97
CA PRO A 274 -31.40 -21.72 -11.28
C PRO A 274 -32.01 -21.04 -10.05
N ALA A 275 -32.59 -21.82 -9.14
CA ALA A 275 -33.13 -21.32 -7.86
C ALA A 275 -32.02 -20.77 -6.94
N LYS A 276 -30.86 -21.44 -6.89
CA LYS A 276 -29.67 -20.99 -6.14
C LYS A 276 -28.89 -19.87 -6.85
N ALA A 277 -29.22 -19.56 -8.10
CA ALA A 277 -28.65 -18.41 -8.80
C ALA A 277 -29.51 -17.14 -8.61
N MET A 278 -30.82 -17.30 -8.35
CA MET A 278 -31.77 -16.18 -8.24
C MET A 278 -32.28 -15.90 -6.81
N LEU A 279 -32.32 -16.88 -5.92
CA LEU A 279 -33.08 -16.80 -4.67
C LEU A 279 -32.18 -16.95 -3.44
N HIS A 280 -31.50 -15.87 -3.04
CA HIS A 280 -30.71 -15.83 -1.81
C HIS A 280 -30.98 -14.54 -1.03
N SER A 281 -31.90 -14.64 -0.07
CA SER A 281 -32.25 -13.60 0.87
C SER A 281 -31.82 -14.05 2.26
N HIS A 282 -30.52 -14.01 2.54
CA HIS A 282 -30.06 -13.96 3.92
C HIS A 282 -29.82 -12.48 4.24
N LYS A 283 -30.50 -11.93 5.25
CA LYS A 283 -30.21 -10.58 5.73
C LYS A 283 -29.14 -10.67 6.81
N ALA A 284 -28.27 -9.67 6.89
CA ALA A 284 -27.28 -9.62 7.95
C ALA A 284 -27.94 -9.71 9.34
N PRO A 285 -27.44 -10.58 10.23
CA PRO A 285 -27.82 -10.56 11.65
C PRO A 285 -27.59 -9.18 12.26
N GLU A 286 -28.34 -8.82 13.31
CA GLU A 286 -28.18 -7.50 13.96
C GLU A 286 -26.75 -7.27 14.46
N GLY A 287 -26.11 -8.28 15.04
CA GLY A 287 -24.72 -8.16 15.50
C GLY A 287 -23.73 -7.80 14.39
N VAL A 288 -23.95 -8.23 13.14
CA VAL A 288 -23.10 -7.81 12.01
C VAL A 288 -23.35 -6.35 11.67
N LYS A 289 -24.61 -5.90 11.67
CA LYS A 289 -24.95 -4.51 11.41
C LYS A 289 -24.43 -3.57 12.49
N GLU A 290 -24.44 -4.01 13.75
CA GLU A 290 -23.86 -3.27 14.87
C GLU A 290 -22.35 -3.10 14.70
N ILE A 291 -21.63 -4.11 14.22
CA ILE A 291 -20.20 -3.98 13.91
C ILE A 291 -19.98 -2.89 12.87
N PHE A 292 -20.72 -2.92 11.74
CA PHE A 292 -20.62 -1.87 10.72
C PHE A 292 -20.93 -0.49 11.28
N LYS A 293 -22.03 -0.36 12.03
CA LYS A 293 -22.43 0.89 12.68
C LYS A 293 -21.32 1.41 13.61
N SER A 294 -20.71 0.56 14.42
CA SER A 294 -19.63 0.93 15.34
C SER A 294 -18.32 1.34 14.66
N VAL A 295 -18.14 0.97 13.39
CA VAL A 295 -16.99 1.35 12.57
C VAL A 295 -17.31 2.64 11.82
N ASP A 296 -18.49 2.74 11.21
CA ASP A 296 -18.94 3.88 10.42
C ASP A 296 -19.21 5.14 11.29
N GLU A 297 -19.58 4.97 12.57
CA GLU A 297 -19.82 6.07 13.52
C GLU A 297 -18.55 6.66 14.16
N ARG A 298 -17.35 6.09 13.91
CA ARG A 298 -16.11 6.68 14.42
C ARG A 298 -15.72 7.88 13.57
N ASP A 299 -16.01 9.09 14.06
CA ASP A 299 -15.51 10.34 13.48
C ASP A 299 -13.99 10.45 13.64
N GLY A 300 -13.31 10.88 12.57
CA GLY A 300 -11.88 11.15 12.58
C GLY A 300 -11.00 9.89 12.55
N GLY A 301 -10.73 9.38 11.35
CA GLY A 301 -9.83 8.26 11.12
C GLY A 301 -8.35 8.59 11.39
N ILE A 302 -7.97 8.77 12.66
CA ILE A 302 -6.56 8.70 13.04
C ILE A 302 -6.18 7.23 13.05
N GLU A 303 -5.75 6.74 11.89
CA GLU A 303 -5.19 5.41 11.77
C GLU A 303 -3.78 5.39 12.33
N PHE A 304 -3.67 5.19 13.64
CA PHE A 304 -2.38 4.82 14.22
C PHE A 304 -1.88 3.54 13.55
N ASN A 305 -0.58 3.52 13.33
CA ASN A 305 0.10 2.38 12.76
C ASN A 305 -0.08 1.18 13.71
N LEU A 306 -1.01 0.28 13.37
CA LEU A 306 -1.43 -0.88 14.17
C LEU A 306 -0.30 -1.87 14.53
N TYR A 307 0.93 -1.56 14.13
CA TYR A 307 2.13 -2.36 14.31
C TYR A 307 3.23 -1.64 15.13
N ILE A 308 2.93 -0.49 15.75
CA ILE A 308 3.73 0.01 16.88
C ILE A 308 3.30 -0.81 18.10
N GLU A 309 3.80 -2.03 18.22
CA GLU A 309 3.77 -2.75 19.49
C GLU A 309 4.94 -2.24 20.33
N GLY A 310 4.64 -1.35 21.26
CA GLY A 310 5.57 -0.86 22.26
C GLY A 310 4.80 -0.12 23.34
N THR A 311 4.85 -0.62 24.57
CA THR A 311 4.49 0.19 25.74
C THR A 311 5.62 1.18 25.95
N ASP A 312 5.32 2.47 25.90
CA ASP A 312 6.17 3.49 26.51
C ASP A 312 6.15 3.23 28.03
N GLU A 313 7.02 2.31 28.48
CA GLU A 313 7.41 2.28 29.88
C GLU A 313 8.14 3.60 30.14
N ASP A 314 7.50 4.46 30.92
CA ASP A 314 7.96 5.78 31.38
C ASP A 314 7.60 6.98 30.48
N ASN A 315 6.36 7.50 30.57
CA ASN A 315 6.09 8.82 31.19
C ASN A 315 4.63 9.31 31.03
N ALA A 316 4.10 9.78 32.17
CA ALA A 316 3.00 10.73 32.40
C ALA A 316 1.55 10.25 32.22
N GLU A 317 0.77 10.49 33.28
CA GLU A 317 -0.69 10.29 33.38
C GLU A 317 -1.46 10.88 32.19
N PRO A 318 -2.60 10.28 31.80
CA PRO A 318 -3.39 10.75 30.66
C PRO A 318 -3.94 12.15 30.95
N GLN A 319 -3.38 13.16 30.30
CA GLN A 319 -4.05 14.45 30.19
C GLN A 319 -5.01 14.37 29.00
N ASP A 320 -6.30 14.37 29.31
CA ASP A 320 -7.48 14.54 28.44
C ASP A 320 -7.21 14.57 26.93
N ALA A 321 -6.93 13.39 26.36
CA ALA A 321 -6.77 13.19 24.93
C ALA A 321 -8.07 13.47 24.14
N GLU A 322 -9.23 13.37 24.80
CA GLU A 322 -10.54 13.68 24.21
C GLU A 322 -10.68 15.17 23.86
N GLY A 323 -10.20 16.09 24.73
CA GLY A 323 -10.30 17.52 24.48
C GLY A 323 -9.36 18.06 23.40
N VAL A 324 -8.30 17.32 23.08
CA VAL A 324 -7.40 17.64 21.96
C VAL A 324 -7.96 17.07 20.66
N LEU A 325 -8.59 15.89 20.72
CA LEU A 325 -9.27 15.26 19.58
C LEU A 325 -10.39 16.13 19.01
N ASP A 326 -11.27 16.63 19.88
CA ASP A 326 -12.41 17.45 19.47
C ASP A 326 -11.96 18.71 18.72
N LYS A 327 -10.84 19.31 19.17
CA LYS A 327 -10.30 20.54 18.58
C LYS A 327 -9.65 20.31 17.21
N VAL A 328 -8.92 19.20 17.04
CA VAL A 328 -8.30 18.85 15.76
C VAL A 328 -9.35 18.45 14.72
N VAL A 329 -10.42 17.78 15.14
CA VAL A 329 -11.54 17.44 14.26
C VAL A 329 -12.31 18.70 13.85
N GLU A 330 -12.56 19.64 14.78
CA GLU A 330 -13.17 20.94 14.45
C GLU A 330 -12.35 21.72 13.40
N ASP A 331 -11.02 21.75 13.54
CA ASP A 331 -10.13 22.49 12.64
C ASP A 331 -10.05 21.85 11.23
N VAL A 332 -10.17 20.53 11.11
CA VAL A 332 -10.18 19.83 9.80
C VAL A 332 -11.53 19.92 9.10
N VAL A 333 -12.63 19.85 9.85
CA VAL A 333 -14.00 19.91 9.30
C VAL A 333 -14.35 21.33 8.86
N THR A 334 -13.86 22.36 9.55
CA THR A 334 -14.09 23.76 9.17
C THR A 334 -13.37 24.16 7.89
N GLU A 335 -12.15 23.66 7.63
CA GLU A 335 -11.44 23.93 6.37
C GLU A 335 -12.12 23.27 5.15
N ALA A 336 -12.67 22.05 5.30
CA ALA A 336 -13.37 21.37 4.20
C ALA A 336 -14.69 22.04 3.79
N ALA A 337 -15.30 22.83 4.69
CA ALA A 337 -16.53 23.57 4.41
C ALA A 337 -16.29 24.90 3.66
N GLU A 338 -15.09 25.49 3.76
CA GLU A 338 -14.75 26.75 3.09
C GLU A 338 -14.37 26.58 1.61
N GLU A 339 -14.10 25.35 1.14
CA GLU A 339 -13.72 25.06 -0.26
C GLU A 339 -14.90 24.67 -1.19
N ALA A 340 -16.15 24.76 -0.74
CA ALA A 340 -17.31 24.51 -1.60
C ALA A 340 -17.48 25.64 -2.66
N PRO A 341 -17.59 25.33 -3.96
CA PRO A 341 -17.70 26.35 -4.99
C PRO A 341 -19.04 27.07 -4.92
N VAL A 342 -19.02 28.37 -4.64
CA VAL A 342 -20.17 29.27 -4.74
C VAL A 342 -20.60 29.36 -6.22
N THR A 343 -21.77 28.82 -6.54
CA THR A 343 -22.41 28.98 -7.85
C THR A 343 -22.80 30.45 -8.09
N PRO A 344 -22.55 31.03 -9.28
CA PRO A 344 -22.97 32.40 -9.55
C PRO A 344 -24.48 32.43 -9.80
N ALA A 345 -25.23 33.04 -8.88
CA ALA A 345 -26.63 33.36 -9.08
C ALA A 345 -26.77 34.40 -10.22
N GLY A 346 -27.67 34.11 -11.17
CA GLY A 346 -27.92 34.93 -12.34
C GLY A 346 -28.37 36.35 -12.01
N GLY A 347 -27.80 37.31 -12.73
CA GLY A 347 -28.24 38.70 -12.70
C GLY A 347 -29.54 38.87 -13.49
N GLU A 348 -30.60 39.26 -12.79
CA GLU A 348 -31.74 39.95 -13.40
C GLU A 348 -31.41 41.44 -13.49
N GLY A 349 -31.62 42.00 -14.68
CA GLY A 349 -31.46 43.42 -14.93
C GLY A 349 -32.59 44.24 -14.33
N SER A 350 -32.28 45.50 -14.00
CA SER A 350 -33.25 46.59 -14.07
C SER A 350 -32.52 47.91 -14.28
N SER A 351 -32.77 48.48 -15.44
CA SER A 351 -32.64 49.88 -15.79
C SER A 351 -33.39 50.81 -14.82
N ALA A 352 -32.72 51.86 -14.34
CA ALA A 352 -33.15 53.27 -14.31
C ALA A 352 -32.18 54.08 -13.44
#